data_AF-A0A930Y1Y8-F1
#
_entry.id   AF-A0A930Y1Y8-F1
#
_cell.length_a   1.000
_cell.length_b   1.000
_cell.length_c   1.000
_cell.angle_alpha   90.00
_cell.angle_beta   90.00
_cell.angle_gamma   90.00
#
_symmetry.space_group_name_H-M   'P 1'
#
loop_
_entity.id
_entity.type
_entity.pdbx_description
1 polymer ?
#
loop_
_entity_poly.entity_id
_entity_poly.type
_entity_poly.pdbx_seq_one_letter_code
_entity_poly.pdbx_strand_id
1 'polypeptide(L)'
;MAVPQNRKSRSRSRMRRQHLRTASPALCLESGAELPGRDAKGTGELRRRHHLGGDGIYRGFRFFHPKEKVIRPDEDSEQGFGPLAQRP
;
A
#
# COMPACT_ATOMS: atom_id res chain seq x y z
N MET A 1 -6.92 36.65 32.66
CA MET A 1 -7.21 35.68 31.59
C MET A 1 -7.90 36.43 30.45
N ALA A 2 -7.32 36.48 29.26
CA ALA A 2 -7.94 37.18 28.13
C ALA A 2 -8.98 36.25 27.47
N VAL A 3 -10.23 36.72 27.35
CA VAL A 3 -11.34 35.97 26.74
C VAL A 3 -11.75 36.68 25.45
N PRO A 4 -12.05 35.94 24.36
CA PRO A 4 -12.57 36.55 23.15
C PRO A 4 -13.92 37.22 23.42
N GLN A 5 -14.03 38.51 23.12
CA GLN A 5 -15.27 39.28 23.31
C GLN A 5 -16.35 38.91 22.29
N ASN A 6 -15.95 38.50 21.08
CA ASN A 6 -16.85 38.27 19.97
C ASN A 6 -16.55 36.94 19.25
N ARG A 7 -17.59 36.37 18.65
CA ARG A 7 -17.46 35.19 17.81
C ARG A 7 -16.72 35.53 16.51
N LYS A 8 -15.73 34.72 16.16
CA LYS A 8 -14.97 34.89 14.91
C LYS A 8 -15.87 34.57 13.71
N SER A 9 -15.90 35.45 12.71
CA SER A 9 -16.69 35.23 11.50
C SER A 9 -16.21 34.00 10.72
N ARG A 10 -17.13 33.35 10.00
CA ARG A 10 -16.82 32.15 9.20
C ARG A 10 -15.75 32.42 8.14
N SER A 11 -15.77 33.61 7.52
CA SER A 11 -14.74 34.06 6.57
C SER A 11 -13.34 34.06 7.21
N ARG A 12 -13.17 34.72 8.36
CA ARG A 12 -11.89 34.75 9.10
C ARG A 12 -11.42 33.37 9.54
N SER A 13 -12.34 32.49 9.94
CA SER A 13 -12.00 31.10 10.28
C SER A 13 -11.56 30.31 9.04
N ARG A 14 -12.23 30.48 7.90
CA ARG A 14 -11.92 29.76 6.66
C ARG A 14 -10.55 30.16 6.11
N MET A 15 -10.24 31.45 6.05
CA MET A 15 -8.91 31.94 5.64
C MET A 15 -7.80 31.34 6.51
N ARG A 16 -7.99 31.32 7.84
CA ARG A 16 -7.03 30.68 8.75
C ARG A 16 -6.86 29.19 8.45
N ARG A 17 -7.95 28.47 8.17
CA ARG A 17 -7.94 27.02 7.92
C ARG A 17 -7.46 26.66 6.51
N GLN A 18 -7.42 27.59 5.56
CA GLN A 18 -6.98 27.34 4.18
C GLN A 18 -5.53 26.83 4.10
N HIS A 19 -4.69 27.22 5.06
CA HIS A 19 -3.30 26.78 5.15
C HIS A 19 -3.11 25.42 5.83
N LEU A 20 -4.16 24.80 6.39
CA LEU A 20 -4.07 23.54 7.13
C LEU A 20 -4.12 22.29 6.23
N ARG A 21 -4.04 22.46 4.91
CA ARG A 21 -4.09 21.33 3.98
C ARG A 21 -2.75 20.60 3.98
N THR A 22 -2.78 19.28 4.10
CA THR A 22 -1.61 18.42 3.98
C THR A 22 -1.25 18.20 2.51
N ALA A 23 0.05 18.21 2.20
CA ALA A 23 0.55 17.93 0.86
C ALA A 23 0.53 16.43 0.55
N SER A 24 0.41 16.09 -0.73
CA SER A 24 0.53 14.71 -1.21
C SER A 24 1.99 14.23 -1.13
N PRO A 25 2.23 12.91 -0.93
CA PRO A 25 3.58 12.36 -0.94
C PRO A 25 4.22 12.44 -2.32
N ALA A 26 5.56 12.48 -2.36
CA ALA A 26 6.31 12.41 -3.61
C ALA A 26 6.32 10.97 -4.14
N LEU A 27 5.63 10.75 -5.26
CA LEU A 27 5.52 9.46 -5.93
C LEU A 27 6.35 9.44 -7.22
N CYS A 28 6.88 8.27 -7.57
CA CYS A 28 7.73 8.05 -8.74
C CYS A 28 7.44 6.66 -9.30
N LEU A 29 7.48 6.52 -10.62
CA LEU A 29 7.39 5.23 -11.27
C LEU A 29 8.70 4.46 -11.12
N GLU A 30 8.59 3.14 -10.98
CA GLU A 30 9.75 2.26 -11.00
C GLU A 30 10.37 2.22 -12.41
N SER A 31 11.70 2.40 -12.48
CA SER A 31 12.42 2.62 -13.73
C SER A 31 12.85 1.29 -14.34
N GLY A 32 12.06 0.79 -15.28
CA GLY A 32 12.35 -0.40 -16.09
C GLY A 32 13.10 -0.07 -17.37
N ALA A 33 14.38 0.27 -17.27
CA ALA A 33 15.24 0.23 -18.45
C ALA A 33 15.85 -1.18 -18.52
N GLU A 34 15.49 -1.91 -19.58
CA GLU A 34 16.12 -3.17 -19.97
C GLU A 34 17.62 -2.90 -20.22
N LEU A 35 18.43 -3.08 -19.18
CA LEU A 35 19.88 -3.02 -19.26
C LEU A 35 20.40 -4.44 -19.04
N PRO A 36 21.35 -4.91 -19.87
CA PRO A 36 21.90 -6.26 -19.73
C PRO A 36 22.51 -6.42 -18.33
N GLY A 37 22.10 -7.46 -17.61
CA GLY A 37 22.51 -7.72 -16.22
C GLY A 37 21.57 -7.18 -15.13
N ARG A 38 20.35 -6.74 -15.46
CA ARG A 38 19.28 -6.44 -14.48
C ARG A 38 18.21 -7.52 -14.49
N ASP A 39 17.99 -8.13 -13.33
CA ASP A 39 17.17 -9.35 -13.16
C ASP A 39 15.65 -9.09 -13.16
N ALA A 40 15.23 -7.83 -13.27
CA ALA A 40 13.83 -7.44 -13.19
C ALA A 40 13.46 -6.49 -14.33
N LYS A 41 12.56 -6.96 -15.21
CA LYS A 41 11.70 -6.13 -16.05
C LYS A 41 11.02 -5.14 -15.11
N GLY A 42 11.33 -3.84 -15.22
CA GLY A 42 10.83 -2.87 -14.24
C GLY A 42 9.32 -2.95 -14.16
N THR A 43 8.79 -3.08 -12.95
CA THR A 43 7.39 -3.40 -12.69
C THR A 43 6.46 -2.25 -13.13
N GLY A 44 7.01 -1.05 -13.33
CA GLY A 44 6.23 0.14 -13.70
C GLY A 44 5.29 0.61 -12.59
N GLU A 45 5.45 0.08 -11.38
CA GLU A 45 4.60 0.39 -10.24
C GLU A 45 4.91 1.76 -9.63
N LEU A 46 3.89 2.36 -9.02
CA LEU A 46 3.98 3.63 -8.33
C LEU A 46 4.56 3.42 -6.93
N ARG A 47 5.70 4.04 -6.64
CA ARG A 47 6.36 3.98 -5.33
C ARG A 47 6.67 5.36 -4.81
N ARG A 48 6.93 5.47 -3.51
CA ARG A 48 7.47 6.71 -2.95
C ARG A 48 8.89 6.93 -3.46
N ARG A 49 9.23 8.18 -3.75
CA ARG A 49 10.57 8.54 -4.23
C ARG A 49 11.63 8.11 -3.22
N HIS A 50 12.66 7.41 -3.69
CA HIS A 50 13.75 6.83 -2.87
C HIS A 50 13.38 5.64 -1.98
N HIS A 51 12.15 5.14 -2.02
CA HIS A 51 11.77 3.93 -1.29
C HIS A 51 11.81 2.69 -2.19
N LEU A 52 12.04 1.52 -1.57
CA LEU A 52 11.86 0.22 -2.20
C LEU A 52 10.36 0.01 -2.53
N GLY A 53 10.06 -0.62 -3.66
CA GLY A 53 8.70 -1.07 -3.98
C GLY A 53 8.26 -2.22 -3.07
N GLY A 54 6.94 -2.50 -3.02
CA GLY A 54 6.40 -3.64 -2.26
C GLY A 54 6.99 -4.98 -2.70
N ASP A 55 7.30 -5.09 -3.98
CA ASP A 55 7.97 -6.25 -4.60
C ASP A 55 9.46 -6.39 -4.24
N GLY A 56 10.01 -5.46 -3.45
CA GLY A 56 11.42 -5.45 -3.10
C GLY A 56 12.34 -5.01 -4.25
N ILE A 57 11.82 -4.32 -5.27
CA ILE A 57 12.60 -3.84 -6.42
C ILE A 57 12.95 -2.35 -6.24
N TYR A 58 14.20 -2.00 -6.52
CA TYR A 58 14.66 -0.61 -6.57
C TYR A 58 15.75 -0.37 -7.60
N ARG A 59 15.49 0.56 -8.53
CA ARG A 59 16.42 0.92 -9.61
C ARG A 59 16.80 -0.32 -10.45
N GLY A 60 15.86 -1.23 -10.67
CA GLY A 60 16.07 -2.48 -11.42
C GLY A 60 16.82 -3.59 -10.68
N PHE A 61 17.15 -3.41 -9.39
CA PHE A 61 17.70 -4.48 -8.55
C PHE A 61 16.60 -5.06 -7.65
N ARG A 62 16.54 -6.39 -7.57
CA ARG A 62 15.66 -7.11 -6.64
C ARG A 62 16.41 -7.38 -5.34
N PHE A 63 15.92 -6.83 -4.24
CA PHE A 63 16.54 -6.96 -2.91
C PHE A 63 15.98 -8.13 -2.10
N PHE A 64 14.75 -8.57 -2.40
CA PHE A 64 14.10 -9.68 -1.71
C PHE A 64 13.59 -10.71 -2.71
N HIS A 65 13.86 -11.98 -2.44
CA HIS A 65 13.22 -13.08 -3.13
C HIS A 65 11.94 -13.48 -2.38
N PRO A 66 10.84 -13.77 -3.08
CA PRO A 66 9.63 -14.25 -2.43
C PRO A 66 9.95 -15.55 -1.68
N LYS A 67 9.50 -15.64 -0.43
CA LYS A 67 9.60 -16.90 0.32
C LYS A 67 8.68 -17.92 -0.34
N GLU A 68 9.24 -19.07 -0.67
CA GLU A 68 8.48 -20.20 -1.19
C GLU A 68 7.45 -20.63 -0.14
N LYS A 69 6.18 -20.72 -0.53
CA LYS A 69 5.15 -21.26 0.36
C LYS A 69 5.42 -22.74 0.52
N VAL A 70 5.91 -23.14 1.69
CA VAL A 70 5.97 -24.54 2.08
C VAL A 70 4.52 -25.00 2.28
N ILE A 71 3.94 -25.65 1.27
CA ILE A 71 2.64 -26.30 1.37
C ILE A 71 2.82 -27.48 2.31
N ARG A 72 2.15 -27.45 3.46
CA ARG A 72 2.06 -28.62 4.35
C ARG A 72 0.98 -29.54 3.79
N PRO A 73 1.28 -30.83 3.56
CA PRO A 73 0.37 -31.74 2.86
C PRO A 73 -0.91 -32.13 3.64
N ASP A 74 -1.06 -31.70 4.90
CA ASP A 74 -2.07 -32.24 5.81
C ASP A 74 -3.33 -31.35 5.99
N GLU A 75 -3.44 -30.18 5.32
CA GLU A 75 -4.49 -29.19 5.62
C GLU A 75 -5.70 -29.18 4.68
N ASP A 76 -5.70 -29.92 3.56
CA ASP A 76 -6.78 -29.86 2.54
C ASP A 76 -7.55 -31.18 2.30
N SER A 77 -7.40 -32.21 3.15
CA SER A 77 -8.18 -33.45 3.01
C SER A 77 -9.60 -33.30 3.60
N GLU A 78 -10.53 -32.94 2.72
CA GLU A 78 -11.95 -33.34 2.73
C GLU A 78 -12.74 -33.18 4.04
N GLN A 79 -13.35 -32.02 4.23
CA GLN A 79 -14.64 -31.95 4.94
C GLN A 79 -15.77 -31.91 3.90
N GLY A 80 -16.01 -33.07 3.28
CA GLY A 80 -17.24 -33.33 2.56
C GLY A 80 -18.41 -33.37 3.56
N PHE A 81 -19.12 -32.26 3.71
CA PHE A 81 -20.44 -32.25 4.34
C PHE A 81 -21.41 -33.02 3.44
N GLY A 82 -21.58 -34.32 3.69
CA GLY A 82 -22.65 -35.12 3.10
C GLY A 82 -24.03 -34.66 3.59
N PRO A 83 -25.10 -34.77 2.78
CA PRO A 83 -26.41 -34.24 3.15
C PRO A 83 -27.02 -35.03 4.31
N LEU A 84 -27.55 -34.31 5.30
CA LEU A 84 -28.21 -34.86 6.48
C LEU A 84 -29.48 -35.61 6.06
N ALA A 85 -29.49 -36.95 6.17
CA ALA A 85 -30.69 -37.74 5.96
C ALA A 85 -31.74 -37.38 7.01
N GLN A 86 -32.89 -36.84 6.57
CA GLN A 86 -34.05 -36.59 7.41
C GLN A 86 -34.62 -37.95 7.85
N ARG A 87 -34.63 -38.23 9.17
CA ARG A 87 -35.35 -39.37 9.75
C ARG A 87 -36.77 -38.91 10.15
N PRO A 88 -37.79 -39.78 10.01
CA PRO A 88 -39.17 -39.46 10.39
C PRO A 88 -39.34 -39.30 11.89
#